data_AF-A0A531M7D6-F1
#
_entry.id   AF-A0A531M7D6-F1
#
_cell.length_a   1.000
_cell.length_b   1.000
_cell.length_c   1.000
_cell.angle_alpha   90.00
_cell.angle_beta   90.00
_cell.angle_gamma   90.00
#
_symmetry.space_group_name_H-M   'P 1'
#
loop_
_entity.id
_entity.type
_entity.pdbx_description
1 polymer ?
#
loop_
_entity_poly.entity_id
_entity_poly.type
_entity_poly.pdbx_seq_one_letter_code
_entity_poly.pdbx_strand_id
1 'polypeptide(L)'
;QKTEAYGAYALIAGEAAAELEDPAEALWTAVRKLPDKQRDAVLLVYGEGLSHADAAEAMAISETTVSWHIHEAKKRLRTLMRSAGEV
;
A
#
# COMPACT_ATOMS: atom_id res chain seq x y z
N GLN A 1 -40.48 20.01 -25.71
CA GLN A 1 -40.17 19.27 -24.47
C GLN A 1 -39.28 18.09 -24.83
N LYS A 2 -37.96 18.23 -24.63
CA LYS A 2 -36.98 17.13 -24.81
C LYS A 2 -35.68 17.47 -24.05
N THR A 3 -35.82 17.89 -22.79
CA THR A 3 -34.71 18.43 -21.99
C THR A 3 -34.56 17.77 -20.61
N GLU A 4 -35.27 16.66 -20.34
CA GLU A 4 -35.27 16.06 -18.99
C GLU A 4 -34.37 14.83 -18.83
N ALA A 5 -33.65 14.39 -19.87
CA ALA A 5 -32.86 13.15 -19.80
C ALA A 5 -31.37 13.35 -19.43
N TYR A 6 -30.87 14.59 -19.37
CA TYR A 6 -29.45 14.83 -19.00
C TYR A 6 -29.23 14.99 -17.49
N GLY A 7 -30.26 15.29 -16.71
CA GLY A 7 -30.13 15.47 -15.25
C GLY A 7 -30.02 14.16 -14.47
N ALA A 8 -30.65 13.08 -14.95
CA ALA A 8 -30.67 11.79 -14.25
C ALA A 8 -29.35 11.01 -14.36
N TYR A 9 -28.59 11.18 -15.45
CA TYR A 9 -27.26 10.55 -15.58
C TYR A 9 -26.18 11.22 -14.71
N ALA A 10 -26.34 12.52 -14.40
CA ALA A 10 -25.38 13.25 -13.57
C ALA A 10 -25.49 12.87 -12.08
N LEU A 11 -26.67 12.46 -11.61
CA LEU A 11 -26.86 12.04 -10.21
C LEU A 11 -26.37 10.61 -9.96
N ILE A 12 -26.49 9.72 -10.94
CA ILE A 12 -25.94 8.35 -10.86
C ILE A 12 -24.41 8.36 -10.99
N ALA A 13 -23.84 9.32 -11.74
CA ALA A 13 -22.40 9.49 -11.83
C ALA A 13 -21.75 10.03 -10.53
N GLY A 14 -22.54 10.61 -9.62
CA GLY A 14 -22.07 11.16 -8.35
C GLY A 14 -21.95 10.15 -7.20
N GLU A 15 -22.54 8.96 -7.33
CA GLU A 15 -22.52 7.90 -6.30
C GLU A 15 -21.57 6.72 -6.65
N ALA A 16 -21.05 6.67 -7.88
CA ALA A 16 -20.17 5.61 -8.37
C ALA A 16 -18.68 6.01 -8.39
N ALA A 17 -18.30 7.00 -7.60
CA ALA A 17 -16.91 7.41 -7.39
C ALA A 17 -16.52 7.25 -5.92
N ALA A 18 -16.79 6.08 -5.34
CA ALA A 18 -15.71 5.48 -4.56
C ALA A 18 -14.62 5.18 -5.58
N GLU A 19 -13.77 6.17 -5.88
CA GLU A 19 -12.53 5.97 -6.62
C GLU A 19 -11.87 4.74 -6.02
N LEU A 20 -11.86 3.65 -6.78
CA LEU A 20 -11.18 2.42 -6.38
C LEU A 20 -9.70 2.81 -6.28
N GLU A 21 -9.27 3.18 -5.07
CA GLU A 21 -7.87 3.47 -4.77
C GLU A 21 -7.07 2.32 -5.38
N ASP A 22 -6.13 2.62 -6.28
CA ASP A 22 -5.35 1.60 -6.97
C ASP A 22 -4.79 0.66 -5.89
N PRO A 23 -5.09 -0.66 -5.93
CA PRO A 23 -4.63 -1.57 -4.89
C PRO A 23 -3.12 -1.49 -4.62
N ALA A 24 -2.33 -1.14 -5.65
CA ALA A 24 -0.91 -0.86 -5.51
C ALA A 24 -0.64 0.44 -4.73
N GLU A 25 -1.36 1.52 -5.04
CA GLU A 25 -1.28 2.79 -4.31
C GLU A 25 -1.70 2.63 -2.85
N ALA A 26 -2.81 1.94 -2.58
CA ALA A 26 -3.29 1.62 -1.24
C ALA A 26 -2.24 0.82 -0.44
N LEU A 27 -1.59 -0.17 -1.08
CA LEU A 27 -0.49 -0.92 -0.47
C LEU A 27 0.70 -0.01 -0.13
N TRP A 28 1.15 0.85 -1.05
CA TRP A 28 2.26 1.77 -0.79
C TRP A 28 1.92 2.83 0.26
N THR A 29 0.67 3.27 0.34
CA THR A 29 0.15 4.09 1.45
C THR A 29 0.22 3.34 2.78
N ALA A 30 -0.11 2.05 2.81
CA ALA A 30 0.05 1.21 4.00
C ALA A 30 1.52 0.99 4.37
N VAL A 31 2.43 0.83 3.40
CA VAL A 31 3.88 0.72 3.62
C VAL A 31 4.43 1.95 4.32
N ARG A 32 3.97 3.16 3.96
CA ARG A 32 4.38 4.41 4.63
C ARG A 32 4.00 4.46 6.12
N LYS A 33 2.98 3.69 6.54
CA LYS A 33 2.52 3.60 7.95
C LYS A 33 3.31 2.56 8.78
N LEU A 34 4.26 1.84 8.19
CA LEU A 34 5.09 0.88 8.92
C LEU A 34 6.13 1.58 9.81
N PRO A 35 6.57 0.92 10.90
CA PRO A 35 7.78 1.32 11.63
C PRO A 35 8.98 1.45 10.69
N ASP A 36 9.86 2.43 10.96
CA ASP A 36 10.91 2.84 10.01
C ASP A 36 11.73 1.68 9.46
N LYS A 37 12.27 0.80 10.34
CA LYS A 37 13.09 -0.34 9.88
C LYS A 37 12.33 -1.37 9.05
N GLN A 38 11.02 -1.52 9.27
CA GLN A 38 10.17 -2.38 8.45
C GLN A 38 9.89 -1.74 7.08
N ARG A 39 9.64 -0.42 7.08
CA ARG A 39 9.43 0.36 5.86
C ARG A 39 10.69 0.37 4.98
N ASP A 40 11.85 0.67 5.56
CA ASP A 40 13.13 0.71 4.86
C ASP A 40 13.43 -0.65 4.20
N ALA A 41 13.28 -1.75 4.95
CA ALA A 41 13.47 -3.09 4.40
C ALA A 41 12.54 -3.37 3.21
N VAL A 42 11.26 -3.01 3.31
CA VAL A 42 10.30 -3.19 2.21
C VAL A 42 10.65 -2.34 0.99
N LEU A 43 11.02 -1.08 1.18
CA LEU A 43 11.40 -0.18 0.09
C LEU A 43 12.63 -0.72 -0.66
N LEU A 44 13.66 -1.14 0.07
CA LEU A 44 14.88 -1.67 -0.54
C LEU A 44 14.62 -2.98 -1.31
N VAL A 45 13.89 -3.92 -0.72
CA VAL A 45 13.68 -5.24 -1.34
C VAL A 45 12.64 -5.21 -2.47
N TYR A 46 11.51 -4.51 -2.27
CA TYR A 46 10.40 -4.53 -3.22
C TYR A 46 10.27 -3.27 -4.06
N GLY A 47 10.72 -2.12 -3.57
CA GLY A 47 10.75 -0.88 -4.34
C GLY A 47 11.97 -0.81 -5.25
N GLU A 48 13.15 -1.08 -4.70
CA GLU A 48 14.44 -1.01 -5.43
C GLU A 48 14.89 -2.37 -5.99
N GLY A 49 14.24 -3.47 -5.61
CA GLY A 49 14.56 -4.81 -6.11
C GLY A 49 15.86 -5.41 -5.55
N LEU A 50 16.36 -4.90 -4.43
CA LEU A 50 17.58 -5.42 -3.79
C LEU A 50 17.37 -6.82 -3.21
N SER A 51 18.46 -7.60 -3.16
CA SER A 51 18.48 -8.83 -2.38
C SER A 51 18.42 -8.52 -0.87
N HIS A 52 18.08 -9.52 -0.05
CA HIS A 52 18.11 -9.33 1.40
C HIS A 52 19.52 -9.01 1.91
N ALA A 53 20.57 -9.56 1.28
CA ALA A 53 21.96 -9.28 1.60
C ALA A 53 22.33 -7.82 1.27
N ASP A 54 22.02 -7.33 0.08
CA ASP A 54 22.32 -5.94 -0.32
C ASP A 54 21.55 -4.93 0.55
N ALA A 55 20.29 -5.24 0.89
CA ALA A 55 19.50 -4.44 1.81
C ALA A 55 20.11 -4.44 3.23
N ALA A 56 20.71 -5.56 3.66
CA ALA A 56 21.37 -5.66 4.96
C ALA A 56 22.61 -4.77 5.05
N GLU A 57 23.40 -4.73 3.98
CA GLU A 57 24.53 -3.82 3.84
C GLU A 57 24.07 -2.36 3.87
N ALA A 58 23.06 -1.99 3.09
CA ALA A 58 22.51 -0.63 3.06
C ALA A 58 21.94 -0.17 4.42
N MET A 59 21.32 -1.10 5.17
CA MET A 59 20.72 -0.82 6.48
C MET A 59 21.69 -0.98 7.65
N ALA A 60 22.92 -1.44 7.40
CA ALA A 60 23.94 -1.78 8.39
C ALA A 60 23.44 -2.76 9.48
N ILE A 61 22.73 -3.82 9.08
CA ILE A 61 22.22 -4.89 9.96
C ILE A 61 22.50 -6.26 9.33
N SER A 62 22.15 -7.35 10.03
CA SER A 62 22.30 -8.70 9.45
C SER A 62 21.20 -9.02 8.43
N GLU A 63 21.49 -9.86 7.44
CA GLU A 63 20.51 -10.38 6.47
C GLU A 63 19.33 -11.09 7.16
N THR A 64 19.60 -11.81 8.24
CA THR A 64 18.57 -12.43 9.08
C THR A 64 17.65 -11.37 9.71
N THR A 65 18.20 -10.24 10.13
CA THR A 65 17.41 -9.11 10.69
C THR A 65 16.57 -8.43 9.61
N VAL A 66 17.08 -8.26 8.38
CA VAL A 66 16.28 -7.78 7.24
C VAL A 66 15.10 -8.72 6.99
N SER A 67 15.35 -10.03 6.94
CA SER A 67 14.31 -11.04 6.74
C SER A 67 13.24 -10.98 7.84
N TRP A 68 13.64 -10.75 9.09
CA TRP A 68 12.72 -10.52 10.20
C TRP A 68 11.88 -9.25 10.01
N HIS A 69 12.49 -8.12 9.63
CA HIS A 69 11.76 -6.88 9.35
C HIS A 69 10.76 -7.04 8.22
N ILE A 70 11.11 -7.74 7.13
CA ILE A 70 10.19 -8.06 6.03
C ILE A 70 9.02 -8.91 6.51
N HIS A 71 9.29 -9.91 7.37
CA HIS A 71 8.22 -10.75 7.93
C HIS A 71 7.23 -9.92 8.76
N GLU A 72 7.72 -9.11 9.69
CA GLU A 72 6.89 -8.26 10.54
C GLU A 72 6.14 -7.20 9.72
N ALA A 73 6.79 -6.62 8.71
CA ALA A 73 6.16 -5.70 7.77
C ALA A 73 4.94 -6.34 7.09
N LYS A 74 5.11 -7.54 6.50
CA LYS A 74 4.01 -8.27 5.84
C LYS A 74 2.85 -8.57 6.80
N LYS A 75 3.16 -8.93 8.04
CA LYS A 75 2.13 -9.16 9.08
C LYS A 75 1.34 -7.90 9.38
N ARG A 76 2.03 -6.76 9.53
CA ARG A 76 1.39 -5.48 9.85
C ARG A 76 0.60 -4.91 8.66
N LEU A 77 1.11 -5.05 7.44
CA LEU A 77 0.40 -4.67 6.21
C LEU A 77 -0.92 -5.42 6.06
N ARG A 78 -0.96 -6.73 6.34
CA ARG A 78 -2.21 -7.49 6.34
C ARG A 78 -3.25 -6.92 7.30
N THR A 79 -2.84 -6.45 8.47
CA THR A 79 -3.75 -5.79 9.43
C THR A 79 -4.21 -4.43 8.92
N LEU A 80 -3.29 -3.60 8.44
CA LEU A 80 -3.59 -2.25 7.93
C LEU A 80 -4.53 -2.28 6.72
N MET A 81 -4.31 -3.21 5.78
CA MET A 81 -5.12 -3.34 4.58
C MET A 81 -6.49 -3.93 4.85
N ARG A 82 -6.64 -4.78 5.89
CA ARG A 82 -7.97 -5.24 6.33
C ARG A 82 -8.80 -4.09 6.88
N SER A 83 -8.22 -3.26 7.74
CA SER A 83 -8.92 -2.09 8.30
C SER A 83 -9.23 -1.01 7.26
N ALA A 84 -8.46 -0.93 6.16
CA ALA A 84 -8.69 0.02 5.08
C ALA A 84 -9.83 -0.41 4.14
N GLY A 85 -10.21 -1.70 4.11
CA GLY A 85 -11.34 -2.20 3.33
C GLY A 85 -12.67 -2.30 4.10
N GLU A 86 -12.70 -1.88 5.37
CA GLU A 86 -13.89 -1.89 6.24
C GLU A 86 -14.53 -0.49 6.39
N VAL A 87 -14.23 0.46 5.49
CA VAL A 87 -14.76 1.84 5.51
C VAL A 87 -15.95 2.05 4.60
#